data_AF-A0A0A0KNU5-F1
#
_entry.id   AF-A0A0A0KNU5-F1
#
_cell.length_a   1.000
_cell.length_b   1.000
_cell.length_c   1.000
_cell.angle_alpha   90.00
_cell.angle_beta   90.00
_cell.angle_gamma   90.00
#
_symmetry.space_group_name_H-M   'P 1'
#
loop_
_entity.id
_entity.type
_entity.pdbx_description
1 polymer ?
#
loop_
_entity_poly.entity_id
_entity_poly.type
_entity_poly.pdbx_seq_one_letter_code
_entity_poly.pdbx_strand_id
1 'polypeptide(L)'
;MRDLKTKKKVLGAVSGLLGVVSMAAEENKITVIGTTDPIKIVKKVRKVWPCANIISVGQEKEDAKKEESQPKIEQIDWDKAYTTFYSYPTTHYYYPYQEPYYV
;
A
#
# COMPACT_ATOMS: atom_id res chain seq x y z
N MET A 1 12.63 -8.59 -13.24
CA MET A 1 14.03 -8.61 -13.70
C MET A 1 14.18 -9.75 -14.69
N ARG A 2 14.16 -9.47 -16.00
CA ARG A 2 14.09 -10.52 -17.03
C ARG A 2 15.44 -11.15 -17.37
N ASP A 3 16.56 -10.42 -17.19
CA ASP A 3 17.89 -10.94 -17.54
C ASP A 3 18.61 -11.57 -16.36
N LEU A 4 19.18 -12.76 -16.56
CA LEU A 4 20.03 -13.41 -15.55
C LEU A 4 21.29 -12.59 -15.23
N LYS A 5 21.81 -11.84 -16.22
CA LYS A 5 22.97 -10.96 -16.04
C LYS A 5 22.65 -9.77 -15.14
N THR A 6 21.46 -9.19 -15.27
CA THR A 6 21.03 -8.11 -14.37
C THR A 6 20.76 -8.67 -12.97
N LYS A 7 20.15 -9.86 -12.86
CA LYS A 7 19.97 -10.57 -11.58
C LYS A 7 21.25 -10.73 -10.78
N LYS A 8 22.29 -11.27 -11.41
CA LYS A 8 23.60 -11.45 -10.75
C LYS A 8 24.22 -10.12 -10.33
N LYS A 9 24.16 -9.10 -11.18
CA LYS A 9 24.72 -7.76 -10.87
C LYS A 9 23.98 -7.07 -9.73
N VAL A 10 22.66 -7.18 -9.69
CA VAL A 10 21.86 -6.58 -8.61
C VAL A 10 22.17 -7.30 -7.30
N LEU A 11 22.17 -8.63 -7.27
CA LEU A 11 22.55 -9.40 -6.08
C LEU A 11 23.94 -9.01 -5.57
N GLY A 12 24.94 -8.93 -6.47
CA GLY A 12 26.29 -8.50 -6.10
C GLY A 12 26.36 -7.05 -5.58
N ALA A 13 25.52 -6.15 -6.10
CA ALA A 13 25.46 -4.76 -5.64
C ALA A 13 24.88 -4.64 -4.23
N VAL A 14 23.92 -5.51 -3.87
CA VAL A 14 23.30 -5.51 -2.55
C VAL A 14 24.16 -6.30 -1.55
N SER A 15 24.81 -7.40 -1.96
CA SER A 15 25.67 -8.19 -1.07
C SER A 15 26.90 -7.43 -0.57
N GLY A 16 27.35 -6.42 -1.32
CA GLY A 16 28.44 -5.53 -0.90
C GLY A 16 28.03 -4.46 0.12
N LEU A 17 26.79 -4.47 0.62
CA LEU A 17 26.32 -3.55 1.65
C LEU A 17 26.54 -4.14 3.04
N LEU A 18 26.97 -3.30 3.96
CA LEU A 18 27.24 -3.68 5.34
C LEU A 18 25.93 -3.77 6.11
N GLY A 19 25.73 -4.90 6.82
CA GLY A 19 24.50 -5.15 7.58
C GLY A 19 23.42 -5.88 6.79
N VAL A 20 23.74 -6.49 5.66
CA VAL A 20 22.88 -7.49 4.99
C VAL A 20 23.13 -8.84 5.64
N VAL A 21 22.07 -9.47 6.14
CA VAL A 21 22.12 -10.79 6.79
C VAL A 21 21.68 -11.86 5.79
N SER A 22 20.55 -11.65 5.13
CA SER A 22 20.08 -12.55 4.09
C SER A 22 19.35 -11.78 2.99
N MET A 23 19.21 -12.42 1.84
CA MET A 23 18.59 -11.81 0.67
C MET A 23 18.09 -12.89 -0.28
N ALA A 24 16.87 -12.71 -0.78
CA ALA A 24 16.30 -13.58 -1.79
C ALA A 24 15.87 -12.77 -3.01
N ALA A 25 16.05 -13.35 -4.20
CA ALA A 25 15.68 -12.72 -5.45
C ALA A 25 14.69 -13.60 -6.21
N GLU A 26 13.43 -13.19 -6.14
CA GLU A 26 12.32 -13.71 -6.93
C GLU A 26 12.21 -12.90 -8.23
N GLU A 27 11.56 -13.45 -9.26
CA GLU A 27 11.58 -12.96 -10.66
C GLU A 27 11.59 -11.43 -10.81
N ASN A 28 10.76 -10.73 -10.03
CA ASN A 28 10.64 -9.28 -10.08
C ASN A 28 10.86 -8.57 -8.72
N LYS A 29 11.19 -9.31 -7.65
CA LYS A 29 11.30 -8.76 -6.29
C LYS A 29 12.59 -9.22 -5.63
N ILE A 30 13.20 -8.33 -4.86
CA ILE A 30 14.36 -8.65 -4.05
C ILE A 30 13.98 -8.34 -2.61
N THR A 31 14.01 -9.37 -1.77
CA THR A 31 13.89 -9.24 -0.33
C THR A 31 15.28 -9.13 0.27
N VAL A 32 15.45 -8.17 1.17
CA VAL A 32 16.71 -7.94 1.87
C VAL A 32 16.38 -7.89 3.34
N ILE A 33 17.07 -8.73 4.08
CA ILE A 33 16.95 -8.87 5.53
C ILE A 33 18.26 -8.38 6.15
N GLY A 34 18.15 -7.49 7.13
CA GLY A 34 19.30 -6.95 7.84
C GLY A 34 19.07 -5.53 8.38
N THR A 35 20.14 -4.92 8.88
CA THR A 35 20.13 -3.59 9.52
C THR A 35 20.42 -2.43 8.55
N THR A 36 20.43 -2.72 7.25
CA THR A 36 20.81 -1.75 6.21
C THR A 36 19.67 -0.80 5.87
N ASP A 37 19.99 0.48 5.66
CA ASP A 37 19.04 1.50 5.22
C ASP A 37 18.45 1.19 3.82
N PRO A 38 17.10 1.11 3.68
CA PRO A 38 16.43 0.79 2.42
C PRO A 38 16.76 1.79 1.31
N ILE A 39 16.97 3.07 1.63
CA ILE A 39 17.28 4.09 0.63
C ILE A 39 18.67 3.83 0.02
N LYS A 40 19.64 3.43 0.84
CA LYS A 40 20.99 3.08 0.38
C LYS A 40 20.98 1.85 -0.51
N ILE A 41 20.19 0.84 -0.17
CA ILE A 41 19.98 -0.36 -1.00
C ILE A 41 19.46 0.06 -2.37
N VAL A 42 18.34 0.79 -2.41
CA VAL A 42 17.71 1.19 -3.68
C VAL A 42 18.64 2.06 -4.52
N LYS A 43 19.38 2.99 -3.90
CA LYS A 43 20.34 3.84 -4.62
C LYS A 43 21.42 3.02 -5.33
N LYS A 44 21.85 1.90 -4.75
CA LYS A 44 22.84 0.98 -5.35
C LYS A 44 22.21 0.11 -6.42
N VAL A 45 21.02 -0.44 -6.15
CA VAL A 45 20.27 -1.25 -7.12
C VAL A 45 19.94 -0.44 -8.38
N ARG A 46 19.53 0.83 -8.24
CA ARG A 46 19.16 1.71 -9.36
C ARG A 46 20.27 1.94 -10.37
N LYS A 47 21.55 1.77 -9.99
CA LYS A 47 22.68 1.85 -10.93
C LYS A 47 22.68 0.72 -11.96
N VAL A 48 22.14 -0.44 -11.59
CA VAL A 48 22.08 -1.64 -12.43
C VAL A 48 20.68 -1.82 -13.00
N TRP A 49 19.66 -1.50 -12.20
CA TRP A 49 18.26 -1.67 -12.55
C TRP A 49 17.47 -0.37 -12.25
N PRO A 50 17.32 0.52 -13.26
CA PRO A 50 16.76 1.86 -13.06
C PRO A 50 15.33 1.89 -12.51
N CYS A 51 14.51 0.90 -12.88
CA CYS A 51 13.09 0.84 -12.52
C CYS A 51 12.82 0.23 -11.13
N ALA A 52 13.81 0.23 -10.22
CA ALA A 52 13.66 -0.34 -8.89
C ALA A 52 12.90 0.61 -7.94
N ASN A 53 11.84 0.07 -7.32
CA ASN A 53 10.99 0.75 -6.35
C ASN A 53 10.91 -0.03 -5.04
N ILE A 54 10.68 0.70 -3.95
CA ILE A 54 10.39 0.11 -2.65
C ILE A 54 8.93 -0.34 -2.65
N ILE A 55 8.68 -1.60 -2.34
CA ILE A 55 7.33 -2.17 -2.26
C ILE A 55 6.86 -2.15 -0.80
N SER A 56 7.68 -2.67 0.10
CA SER A 56 7.41 -2.69 1.54
C SER A 56 8.72 -2.60 2.33
N VAL A 57 8.65 -2.00 3.50
CA VAL A 57 9.72 -2.00 4.51
C VAL A 57 9.05 -2.36 5.83
N GLY A 58 9.52 -3.42 6.49
CA GLY A 58 8.99 -3.87 7.76
C GLY A 58 10.08 -4.54 8.57
N GLN A 59 10.01 -4.41 9.90
CA GLN A 59 10.83 -5.25 10.78
C GLN A 59 10.44 -6.70 10.53
N GLU A 60 11.44 -7.56 10.44
CA GLU A 60 11.30 -8.99 10.29
C GLU A 60 10.61 -9.56 11.52
N LYS A 61 9.28 -9.59 11.47
CA LYS A 61 8.49 -10.49 12.30
C LYS A 61 8.68 -11.86 11.67
N GLU A 62 9.29 -12.77 12.43
CA GLU A 62 9.29 -14.20 12.14
C GLU A 62 7.94 -14.61 11.56
N ASP A 63 7.98 -15.45 10.53
CA ASP A 63 6.85 -16.15 9.95
C ASP A 63 6.09 -16.95 11.01
N ALA A 64 5.30 -16.28 11.84
CA ALA A 64 4.20 -16.89 12.56
C ALA A 64 3.10 -17.12 11.51
N LYS A 65 3.19 -18.28 10.87
CA LYS A 65 2.13 -19.02 10.20
C LYS A 65 0.76 -18.71 10.86
N LYS A 66 0.05 -17.68 10.37
CA LYS A 66 -1.35 -17.42 10.75
C LYS A 66 -2.22 -18.28 9.86
N GLU A 67 -2.34 -19.54 10.27
CA GLU A 67 -3.52 -20.33 9.96
C GLU A 67 -4.75 -19.58 10.47
N GLU A 68 -5.64 -19.27 9.53
CA GLU A 68 -7.09 -19.23 9.67
C GLU A 68 -7.68 -18.63 10.96
N SER A 69 -8.01 -17.34 10.87
CA SER A 69 -9.31 -16.89 11.36
C SER A 69 -9.81 -15.81 10.42
N GLN A 70 -10.53 -16.25 9.38
CA GLN A 70 -11.42 -15.35 8.65
C GLN A 70 -12.50 -14.91 9.65
N PRO A 71 -12.60 -13.62 10.04
CA PRO A 71 -13.87 -13.15 10.55
C PRO A 71 -14.86 -13.28 9.39
N LYS A 72 -15.98 -13.98 9.61
CA LYS A 72 -17.11 -13.93 8.68
C LYS A 72 -17.47 -12.46 8.49
N ILE A 73 -17.09 -11.90 7.34
CA ILE A 73 -17.57 -10.61 6.90
C ILE A 73 -19.05 -10.84 6.60
N GLU A 74 -19.91 -10.47 7.54
CA GLU A 74 -21.32 -10.32 7.26
C GLU A 74 -21.44 -9.38 6.05
N GLN A 75 -22.12 -9.84 5.00
CA GLN A 75 -22.28 -9.07 3.77
C GLN A 75 -23.02 -7.76 4.11
N ILE A 76 -22.28 -6.67 4.11
CA ILE A 76 -22.83 -5.32 4.29
C ILE A 76 -23.61 -4.97 3.02
N ASP A 77 -24.93 -4.83 3.16
CA ASP A 77 -25.81 -4.34 2.11
C ASP A 77 -25.60 -2.83 1.94
N TRP A 78 -24.72 -2.48 1.00
CA TRP A 78 -24.28 -1.12 0.75
C TRP A 78 -25.41 -0.17 0.34
N ASP A 79 -26.46 -0.68 -0.32
CA ASP A 79 -27.59 0.13 -0.77
C ASP A 79 -28.39 0.66 0.42
N LYS A 80 -28.60 -0.18 1.45
CA LYS A 80 -29.26 0.23 2.70
C LYS A 80 -28.40 1.16 3.54
N ALA A 81 -27.10 0.90 3.62
CA ALA A 81 -26.16 1.73 4.37
C ALA A 81 -26.08 3.15 3.78
N TYR A 82 -25.99 3.26 2.44
CA TYR A 82 -25.94 4.55 1.75
C TYR A 82 -27.24 5.35 1.93
N THR A 83 -28.38 4.70 1.77
CA THR A 83 -29.70 5.35 1.95
C THR A 83 -29.86 5.90 3.36
N THR A 84 -29.42 5.16 4.38
CA THR A 84 -29.52 5.58 5.78
C THR A 84 -28.59 6.77 6.08
N PHE A 85 -27.35 6.73 5.58
CA PHE A 85 -26.36 7.78 5.84
C PHE A 85 -26.72 9.13 5.19
N TYR A 86 -27.35 9.10 4.01
CA TYR A 86 -27.76 10.31 3.27
C TYR A 86 -29.26 10.64 3.36
N SER A 87 -29.98 10.04 4.31
CA SER A 87 -31.39 10.37 4.57
C SER A 87 -31.48 11.73 5.26
N TYR A 88 -31.62 12.80 4.48
CA TYR A 88 -31.92 14.12 5.02
C TYR A 88 -33.40 14.17 5.44
N PRO A 89 -33.73 14.69 6.64
CA PRO A 89 -35.12 14.87 7.01
C PRO A 89 -35.78 15.82 6.03
N THR A 90 -36.88 15.38 5.40
CA THR A 90 -37.70 16.22 4.53
C THR A 90 -38.18 17.42 5.32
N THR A 91 -37.51 18.56 5.15
CA THR A 91 -37.89 19.83 5.73
C THR A 91 -38.96 20.44 4.82
N HIS A 92 -40.23 20.31 5.23
CA HIS A 92 -41.31 21.03 4.58
C HIS A 92 -41.20 22.51 4.95
N TYR A 93 -40.41 23.26 4.19
CA TYR A 93 -40.32 24.71 4.31
C TYR A 93 -41.62 25.34 3.81
N TYR A 94 -42.46 25.76 4.76
CA TYR A 94 -43.60 26.63 4.48
C TYR A 94 -43.07 28.05 4.24
N TYR A 95 -43.08 28.51 2.98
CA TYR A 95 -42.73 29.89 2.61
C TYR A 95 -44.00 30.75 2.58
N PRO A 96 -44.22 31.67 3.55
CA PRO A 96 -45.26 32.67 3.42
C PRO A 96 -44.83 33.74 2.40
N TYR A 97 -45.58 33.86 1.32
CA TYR A 97 -45.41 34.91 0.30
C TYR A 97 -45.81 36.26 0.91
N GLN A 98 -44.90 37.24 0.94
CA GLN A 98 -45.22 38.63 1.30
C GLN A 98 -45.19 39.49 0.04
N GLU A 99 -46.32 40.12 -0.30
CA GLU A 99 -46.45 40.98 -1.48
C GLU A 99 -45.65 42.28 -1.31
N PRO A 100 -44.88 42.72 -2.33
CA PRO A 100 -44.14 43.97 -2.26
C PRO A 100 -45.05 45.18 -2.50
N TYR A 101 -45.06 46.13 -1.56
CA TYR A 101 -45.64 47.46 -1.76
C TYR A 101 -44.65 48.32 -2.55
N TYR A 102 -45.09 48.83 -3.71
CA TYR A 102 -44.36 49.81 -4.49
C TYR A 102 -44.63 51.23 -3.95
N VAL A 103 -43.58 52.04 -3.83
CA VAL A 103 -43.60 53.49 -3.53
C VAL A 103 -43.35 54.26 -4.82
#